data_AF-A0A1X7KCA4-F1
#
_entry.id   AF-A0A1X7KCA4-F1
#
_cell.length_a   1.000
_cell.length_b   1.000
_cell.length_c   1.000
_cell.angle_alpha   90.00
_cell.angle_beta   90.00
_cell.angle_gamma   90.00
#
_symmetry.space_group_name_H-M   'P 1'
#
loop_
_entity.id
_entity.type
_entity.pdbx_description
1 polymer ?
#
loop_
_entity_poly.entity_id
_entity_poly.type
_entity_poly.pdbx_seq_one_letter_code
_entity_poly.pdbx_strand_id
1 'polypeptide(L)'
;MSELDGHNVVSRSSRHRKKRRMGRIFMLLVMLIIVGVGVYAGVKMLLSGDSLASASTIREDFVVTEVAAMGSAAKDKTAPTLYNGMKRKVVYLTFDDGPNAHTSELLDIMKNNDIKGTFFMLGENAKNNPDMVKRMYEEGHYPGLHSMTHDYSKLYKSGGSKNFIEEFQEAQSIVNDITGYKPTLIRAPYGSAPQIGEEFRGDIANAGFKMWDWTIDSYDWKYPGNPSAILSQVQSQLTEDTEVVLMHDREQTAQILQQVIDYIRSQGYEFEAYHPDQHFICNFRHDERL
;
A
#
# COMPACT_ATOMS: atom_id res chain seq x y z
N MET A 1 5.22 20.90 -70.38
CA MET A 1 4.66 22.04 -71.12
C MET A 1 3.28 21.61 -71.59
N SER A 2 2.15 22.15 -71.10
CA SER A 2 1.88 23.41 -70.41
C SER A 2 0.59 23.28 -69.59
N GLU A 3 0.54 24.01 -68.48
CA GLU A 3 -0.61 24.27 -67.59
C GLU A 3 -1.82 24.85 -68.35
N LEU A 4 -3.02 24.68 -67.79
CA LEU A 4 -3.99 25.79 -67.67
C LEU A 4 -4.83 25.66 -66.39
N ASP A 5 -4.66 26.69 -65.56
CA ASP A 5 -5.30 26.97 -64.27
C ASP A 5 -6.68 27.62 -64.47
N GLY A 6 -7.66 27.24 -63.64
CA GLY A 6 -9.01 27.82 -63.63
C GLY A 6 -9.30 28.51 -62.30
N HIS A 7 -9.02 29.82 -62.22
CA HIS A 7 -9.24 30.63 -61.02
C HIS A 7 -10.72 30.99 -60.77
N ASN A 8 -11.15 30.71 -59.54
CA ASN A 8 -12.44 31.05 -58.95
C ASN A 8 -12.45 32.50 -58.43
N VAL A 9 -13.34 33.36 -58.96
CA VAL A 9 -13.55 34.73 -58.45
C VAL A 9 -14.99 34.84 -57.91
N VAL A 10 -15.16 34.57 -56.61
CA VAL A 10 -16.38 34.93 -55.87
C VAL A 10 -16.07 36.04 -54.87
N SER A 11 -16.74 37.17 -55.12
CA SER A 11 -16.73 38.47 -54.43
C SER A 11 -16.41 38.47 -52.93
N ARG A 12 -15.28 39.12 -52.59
CA ARG A 12 -14.76 39.30 -51.22
C ARG A 12 -15.58 40.23 -50.31
N SER A 13 -16.61 40.94 -50.79
CA SER A 13 -17.30 41.98 -50.00
C SER A 13 -18.45 41.47 -49.11
N SER A 14 -19.12 40.36 -49.45
CA SER A 14 -20.25 39.82 -48.66
C SER A 14 -19.78 39.04 -47.42
N ARG A 15 -18.62 38.37 -47.51
CA ARG A 15 -18.01 37.58 -46.43
C ARG A 15 -17.61 38.44 -45.22
N HIS A 16 -17.20 39.69 -45.45
CA HIS A 16 -16.69 40.54 -44.38
C HIS A 16 -17.83 41.09 -43.48
N ARG A 17 -18.99 41.38 -44.07
CA ARG A 17 -20.19 41.81 -43.33
C ARG A 17 -20.79 40.68 -42.47
N LYS A 18 -20.73 39.44 -42.97
CA LYS A 18 -21.20 38.23 -42.25
C LYS A 18 -20.31 37.87 -41.05
N LYS A 19 -18.97 37.98 -41.18
CA LYS A 19 -18.02 37.76 -40.06
C LYS A 19 -18.21 38.75 -38.91
N ARG A 20 -18.42 40.04 -39.20
CA ARG A 20 -18.66 41.07 -38.16
C ARG A 20 -19.98 40.87 -37.40
N ARG A 21 -21.02 40.39 -38.07
CA ARG A 21 -22.32 40.07 -37.43
C ARG A 21 -22.23 38.85 -36.51
N MET A 22 -21.50 37.81 -36.94
CA MET A 22 -21.23 36.62 -36.12
C MET A 22 -20.44 36.95 -34.85
N GLY A 23 -19.43 37.82 -34.93
CA GLY A 23 -18.64 38.24 -33.76
C GLY A 23 -19.47 38.99 -32.70
N ARG A 24 -20.44 39.81 -33.11
CA ARG A 24 -21.36 40.50 -32.18
C ARG A 24 -22.32 39.53 -31.49
N ILE A 25 -22.82 38.52 -32.21
CA ILE A 25 -23.70 37.48 -31.63
C ILE A 25 -22.92 36.64 -30.61
N PHE A 26 -21.67 36.27 -30.93
CA PHE A 26 -20.81 35.55 -30.00
C PHE A 26 -20.52 36.36 -28.73
N MET A 27 -20.24 37.66 -28.85
CA MET A 27 -19.99 38.52 -27.69
C MET A 27 -21.22 38.66 -26.77
N LEU A 28 -22.43 38.75 -27.35
CA LEU A 28 -23.68 38.79 -26.58
C LEU A 28 -23.95 37.48 -25.84
N LEU A 29 -23.64 36.33 -26.45
CA LEU A 29 -23.78 35.02 -25.80
C LEU A 29 -22.82 34.86 -24.62
N VAL A 30 -21.57 35.32 -24.74
CA VAL A 30 -20.60 35.30 -23.63
C VAL A 30 -21.06 36.20 -22.48
N MET A 31 -21.59 37.40 -22.78
CA MET A 31 -22.15 38.29 -21.75
C MET A 31 -23.32 37.65 -20.99
N LEU A 32 -24.22 36.95 -21.69
CA LEU A 32 -25.34 36.26 -21.06
C LEU A 32 -24.90 35.12 -20.14
N ILE A 33 -23.85 34.38 -20.51
CA ILE A 33 -23.27 33.32 -19.66
C ILE A 33 -22.67 33.92 -18.38
N ILE A 34 -21.93 35.03 -18.48
CA ILE A 34 -21.31 35.69 -17.32
C ILE A 34 -22.38 36.20 -16.35
N VAL A 35 -23.45 36.84 -16.87
CA VAL A 35 -24.57 37.28 -16.04
C VAL A 35 -25.27 36.10 -15.36
N GLY A 36 -25.48 34.99 -16.09
CA GLY A 36 -26.09 33.78 -15.55
C GLY A 36 -25.28 33.16 -14.40
N VAL A 37 -23.95 33.09 -14.54
CA VAL A 37 -23.05 32.58 -13.48
C VAL A 37 -23.09 33.49 -12.25
N GLY A 38 -23.11 34.81 -12.44
CA GLY A 38 -23.19 35.78 -11.34
C GLY A 38 -24.51 35.66 -10.55
N VAL A 39 -25.64 35.53 -11.25
CA VAL A 39 -26.95 35.31 -10.62
C VAL A 39 -26.99 33.98 -9.87
N TYR A 40 -26.46 32.91 -10.45
CA TYR A 40 -26.40 31.59 -9.79
C TYR A 40 -25.57 31.63 -8.49
N ALA A 41 -24.40 32.29 -8.50
CA ALA A 41 -23.57 32.44 -7.31
C ALA A 41 -24.26 33.27 -6.21
N GLY A 42 -24.94 34.36 -6.59
CA GLY A 42 -25.69 35.20 -5.65
C GLY A 42 -26.86 34.46 -5.00
N VAL A 43 -27.61 33.67 -5.77
CA VAL A 43 -28.71 32.84 -5.25
C VAL A 43 -28.16 31.72 -4.36
N LYS A 44 -27.06 31.07 -4.74
CA LYS A 44 -26.41 30.05 -3.88
C LYS A 44 -25.97 30.66 -2.55
N MET A 45 -25.39 31.86 -2.55
CA MET A 45 -24.97 32.54 -1.32
C MET A 45 -26.16 32.91 -0.42
N LEU A 46 -27.30 33.32 -0.99
CA LEU A 46 -28.53 33.56 -0.21
C LEU A 46 -29.13 32.26 0.36
N LEU A 47 -29.05 31.15 -0.39
CA LEU A 47 -29.64 29.86 0.00
C LEU A 47 -28.74 29.02 0.92
N SER A 48 -27.43 29.29 0.97
CA SER A 48 -26.48 28.51 1.76
C SER A 48 -26.47 28.88 3.25
N GLY A 49 -27.14 29.96 3.66
CA GLY A 49 -27.52 30.17 5.07
C GLY A 49 -26.39 30.13 6.09
N ASP A 50 -25.16 30.52 5.73
CA ASP A 50 -24.03 30.57 6.67
C ASP A 50 -24.26 31.70 7.69
N SER A 51 -24.80 31.32 8.84
CA SER A 51 -25.03 32.19 9.99
C SER A 51 -23.77 32.24 10.86
N LEU A 52 -23.15 33.42 10.89
CA LEU A 52 -22.23 33.83 11.95
C LEU A 52 -23.06 34.33 13.14
N ALA A 53 -23.16 33.54 14.21
CA ALA A 53 -23.59 34.02 15.50
C ALA A 53 -22.71 33.41 16.60
N SER A 54 -22.07 34.28 17.37
CA SER A 54 -21.28 33.90 18.54
C SER A 54 -22.03 34.23 19.84
N ALA A 55 -21.71 33.44 20.86
CA ALA A 55 -21.58 33.77 22.29
C ALA A 55 -22.75 33.51 23.28
N SER A 56 -22.45 32.57 24.19
CA SER A 56 -22.66 32.59 25.67
C SER A 56 -24.10 32.42 26.18
N THR A 57 -24.46 31.77 27.30
CA THR A 57 -23.79 31.11 28.45
C THR A 57 -24.87 30.23 29.12
N ILE A 58 -24.52 29.17 29.88
CA ILE A 58 -25.01 28.81 31.25
C ILE A 58 -24.63 27.34 31.53
N ARG A 59 -23.97 27.13 32.68
CA ARG A 59 -23.60 25.85 33.31
C ARG A 59 -24.82 25.14 33.92
N GLU A 60 -24.81 23.81 33.94
CA GLU A 60 -24.99 23.01 35.16
C GLU A 60 -24.40 21.60 34.98
N ASP A 61 -23.98 21.02 36.11
CA ASP A 61 -22.98 19.96 36.25
C ASP A 61 -23.52 18.53 36.06
N PHE A 62 -22.70 17.63 35.49
CA PHE A 62 -22.62 16.26 36.01
C PHE A 62 -21.23 15.66 35.78
N VAL A 63 -20.70 15.08 36.86
CA VAL A 63 -19.37 14.52 37.03
C VAL A 63 -19.32 13.11 36.43
N VAL A 64 -18.32 12.84 35.58
CA VAL A 64 -17.56 11.59 35.64
C VAL A 64 -16.09 11.95 35.43
N THR A 65 -15.32 11.83 36.50
CA THR A 65 -13.87 11.84 36.48
C THR A 65 -13.41 10.60 35.74
N GLU A 66 -13.08 10.71 34.45
CA GLU A 66 -12.29 9.67 33.81
C GLU A 66 -10.85 9.80 34.31
N VAL A 67 -10.48 8.80 35.09
CA VAL A 67 -9.13 8.57 35.58
C VAL A 67 -8.19 8.65 34.37
N ALA A 68 -7.23 9.57 34.43
CA ALA A 68 -6.07 9.55 33.57
C ALA A 68 -5.41 8.17 33.69
N ALA A 69 -5.76 7.26 32.79
CA ALA A 69 -5.05 6.02 32.58
C ALA A 69 -3.74 6.42 31.89
N MET A 70 -2.76 6.67 32.75
CA MET A 70 -1.32 6.58 32.55
C MET A 70 -0.98 5.96 31.19
N GLY A 71 -0.24 6.72 30.39
CA GLY A 71 0.42 6.18 29.21
C GLY A 71 1.08 4.87 29.57
N SER A 72 0.64 3.79 28.91
CA SER A 72 1.44 2.59 28.84
C SER A 72 2.66 2.97 28.01
N ALA A 73 3.67 3.51 28.71
CA ALA A 73 5.05 3.35 28.30
C ALA A 73 5.34 1.85 28.39
N ALA A 74 4.82 1.09 27.43
CA ALA A 74 5.44 -0.15 27.02
C ALA A 74 6.82 0.27 26.53
N LYS A 75 7.78 0.32 27.46
CA LYS A 75 9.19 0.30 27.11
C LYS A 75 9.34 -0.83 26.11
N ASP A 76 9.84 -0.52 24.92
CA ASP A 76 10.32 -1.53 23.98
C ASP A 76 11.18 -2.51 24.77
N LYS A 77 10.62 -3.70 25.01
CA LYS A 77 11.40 -4.82 25.47
C LYS A 77 12.16 -5.25 24.23
N THR A 78 13.36 -4.70 24.04
CA THR A 78 14.35 -5.38 23.20
C THR A 78 14.65 -6.69 23.90
N ALA A 79 13.98 -7.76 23.46
CA ALA A 79 14.23 -9.11 23.94
C ALA A 79 15.73 -9.40 23.75
N PRO A 80 16.43 -9.91 24.78
CA PRO A 80 17.85 -10.15 24.67
C PRO A 80 18.10 -11.19 23.56
N THR A 81 19.10 -10.94 22.72
CA THR A 81 19.54 -11.86 21.64
C THR A 81 19.94 -13.23 22.20
N LEU A 82 20.23 -13.32 23.50
CA LEU A 82 20.49 -14.54 24.26
C LEU A 82 19.51 -14.65 25.44
N TYR A 83 18.75 -15.74 25.52
CA TYR A 83 17.96 -16.12 26.70
C TYR A 83 18.48 -17.46 27.24
N ASN A 84 18.89 -17.51 28.51
CA ASN A 84 19.53 -18.68 29.13
C ASN A 84 20.73 -19.25 28.36
N GLY A 85 21.52 -18.40 27.70
CA GLY A 85 22.69 -18.84 26.91
C GLY A 85 22.36 -19.44 25.54
N MET A 86 21.08 -19.46 25.15
CA MET A 86 20.64 -19.85 23.81
C MET A 86 20.29 -18.60 23.01
N LYS A 87 20.69 -18.60 21.73
CA LYS A 87 20.34 -17.53 20.78
C LYS A 87 18.83 -17.60 20.50
N ARG A 88 18.17 -16.45 20.60
CA ARG A 88 16.73 -16.33 20.33
C ARG A 88 16.47 -16.73 18.87
N LYS A 89 15.49 -17.60 18.65
CA LYS A 89 15.07 -18.05 17.33
C LYS A 89 13.76 -17.38 16.94
N VAL A 90 13.71 -16.72 15.78
CA VAL A 90 12.55 -15.94 15.34
C VAL A 90 12.20 -16.26 13.89
N VAL A 91 10.91 -16.51 13.64
CA VAL A 91 10.36 -16.56 12.28
C VAL A 91 9.47 -15.35 12.04
N TYR A 92 9.71 -14.68 10.92
CA TYR A 92 8.80 -13.70 10.36
C TYR A 92 7.96 -14.40 9.29
N LEU A 93 6.71 -14.72 9.63
CA LEU A 93 5.75 -15.17 8.62
C LEU A 93 5.34 -13.97 7.78
N THR A 94 5.43 -14.13 6.47
CA THR A 94 5.12 -13.06 5.54
C THR A 94 4.16 -13.51 4.44
N PHE A 95 3.25 -12.63 4.05
CA PHE A 95 2.17 -12.94 3.13
C PHE A 95 2.05 -11.90 2.02
N ASP A 96 2.00 -12.37 0.78
CA ASP A 96 2.05 -11.54 -0.42
C ASP A 96 0.72 -11.53 -1.15
N ASP A 97 0.58 -10.56 -2.05
CA ASP A 97 -0.55 -10.35 -2.97
C ASP A 97 -1.87 -9.94 -2.33
N GLY A 98 -2.03 -10.04 -1.01
CA GLY A 98 -3.25 -9.66 -0.30
C GLY A 98 -3.55 -8.15 -0.29
N PRO A 99 -4.66 -7.73 0.36
CA PRO A 99 -5.69 -8.60 0.94
C PRO A 99 -6.68 -9.15 -0.11
N ASN A 100 -7.23 -10.33 0.13
CA ASN A 100 -8.26 -10.97 -0.69
C ASN A 100 -9.20 -11.84 0.16
N ALA A 101 -9.97 -12.73 -0.47
CA ALA A 101 -10.96 -13.58 0.20
C ALA A 101 -10.39 -14.49 1.31
N HIS A 102 -9.09 -14.81 1.29
CA HIS A 102 -8.45 -15.69 2.26
C HIS A 102 -7.78 -14.94 3.43
N THR A 103 -7.57 -13.62 3.32
CA THR A 103 -6.85 -12.85 4.34
C THR A 103 -7.53 -12.92 5.71
N SER A 104 -8.86 -12.88 5.76
CA SER A 104 -9.59 -12.95 7.03
C SER A 104 -9.30 -14.24 7.79
N GLU A 105 -9.25 -15.36 7.07
CA GLU A 105 -8.98 -16.68 7.65
C GLU A 105 -7.54 -16.76 8.19
N LEU A 106 -6.57 -16.21 7.46
CA LEU A 106 -5.19 -16.11 7.92
C LEU A 106 -5.09 -15.28 9.20
N LEU A 107 -5.72 -14.09 9.24
CA LEU A 107 -5.75 -13.24 10.43
C LEU A 107 -6.41 -13.93 11.63
N ASP A 108 -7.51 -14.66 11.41
CA ASP A 108 -8.18 -15.43 12.46
C ASP A 108 -7.27 -16.54 13.03
N ILE A 109 -6.58 -17.29 12.18
CA ILE A 109 -5.60 -18.31 12.60
C ILE A 109 -4.46 -17.67 13.41
N MET A 110 -3.89 -16.56 12.91
CA MET A 110 -2.80 -15.87 13.59
C MET A 110 -3.21 -15.32 14.96
N LYS A 111 -4.40 -14.72 15.05
CA LYS A 111 -4.99 -14.22 16.29
C LYS A 111 -5.23 -15.34 17.31
N ASN A 112 -5.78 -16.47 16.87
CA ASN A 112 -6.00 -17.64 17.73
C ASN A 112 -4.69 -18.24 18.27
N ASN A 113 -3.57 -18.01 17.58
CA ASN A 113 -2.24 -18.45 17.98
C ASN A 113 -1.44 -17.37 18.74
N ASP A 114 -2.01 -16.19 18.94
CA ASP A 114 -1.34 -14.98 19.47
C ASP A 114 -0.02 -14.65 18.76
N ILE A 115 0.02 -14.81 17.43
CA ILE A 115 1.19 -14.46 16.62
C ILE A 115 0.90 -13.22 15.78
N LYS A 116 1.98 -12.54 15.38
CA LYS A 116 1.94 -11.42 14.43
C LYS A 116 2.75 -11.80 13.19
N GLY A 117 2.60 -11.03 12.13
CA GLY A 117 3.30 -11.28 10.86
C GLY A 117 3.27 -10.05 9.97
N THR A 118 3.84 -10.18 8.78
CA THR A 118 4.08 -9.06 7.86
C THR A 118 3.37 -9.33 6.54
N PHE A 119 2.44 -8.46 6.16
CA PHE A 119 1.67 -8.62 4.94
C PHE A 119 2.11 -7.58 3.93
N PHE A 120 2.55 -8.02 2.76
CA PHE A 120 2.97 -7.15 1.68
C PHE A 120 1.86 -7.09 0.65
N MET A 121 1.15 -5.97 0.68
CA MET A 121 -0.12 -5.84 -0.01
C MET A 121 0.05 -5.17 -1.37
N LEU A 122 -0.73 -5.65 -2.34
CA LEU A 122 -0.92 -4.91 -3.58
C LEU A 122 -1.79 -3.69 -3.29
N GLY A 123 -1.38 -2.52 -3.77
CA GLY A 123 -2.12 -1.28 -3.51
C GLY A 123 -3.55 -1.31 -4.07
N GLU A 124 -3.78 -1.97 -5.22
CA GLU A 124 -5.13 -2.19 -5.76
C GLU A 124 -6.00 -3.04 -4.81
N ASN A 125 -5.42 -4.08 -4.21
CA ASN A 125 -6.13 -4.94 -3.28
C ASN A 125 -6.40 -4.24 -1.94
N ALA A 126 -5.44 -3.47 -1.44
CA ALA A 126 -5.60 -2.64 -0.25
C ALA A 126 -6.73 -1.62 -0.43
N LYS A 127 -6.77 -0.94 -1.58
CA LYS A 127 -7.82 0.02 -1.94
C LYS A 127 -9.21 -0.62 -2.00
N ASN A 128 -9.30 -1.84 -2.51
CA ASN A 128 -10.56 -2.57 -2.65
C ASN A 128 -11.02 -3.26 -1.35
N ASN A 129 -10.13 -3.42 -0.37
CA ASN A 129 -10.41 -4.11 0.90
C ASN A 129 -9.94 -3.28 2.13
N PRO A 130 -10.36 -2.01 2.28
CA PRO A 130 -9.81 -1.12 3.30
C PRO A 130 -10.06 -1.60 4.73
N ASP A 131 -11.21 -2.24 4.99
CA ASP A 131 -11.52 -2.81 6.31
C ASP A 131 -10.56 -3.93 6.70
N MET A 132 -10.10 -4.72 5.73
CA MET A 132 -9.13 -5.80 5.96
C MET A 132 -7.74 -5.25 6.30
N VAL A 133 -7.30 -4.22 5.56
CA VAL A 133 -6.03 -3.51 5.84
C VAL A 133 -6.06 -2.89 7.23
N LYS A 134 -7.18 -2.23 7.58
CA LYS A 134 -7.36 -1.64 8.91
C LYS A 134 -7.32 -2.69 10.01
N ARG A 135 -8.06 -3.78 9.86
CA ARG A 135 -8.06 -4.91 10.80
C ARG A 135 -6.65 -5.47 11.01
N MET A 136 -5.94 -5.75 9.91
CA MET A 136 -4.58 -6.26 9.95
C MET A 136 -3.63 -5.36 10.76
N TYR A 137 -3.71 -4.04 10.55
CA TYR A 137 -2.91 -3.09 11.31
C TYR A 137 -3.33 -3.02 12.79
N GLU A 138 -4.63 -2.97 13.09
CA GLU A 138 -5.17 -2.92 14.45
C GLU A 138 -4.89 -4.22 15.25
N GLU A 139 -4.79 -5.36 14.57
CA GLU A 139 -4.40 -6.64 15.17
C GLU A 139 -2.87 -6.77 15.37
N GLY A 140 -2.09 -5.75 14.99
CA GLY A 140 -0.65 -5.63 15.28
C GLY A 140 0.25 -6.29 14.23
N HIS A 141 -0.27 -6.59 13.05
CA HIS A 141 0.54 -7.04 11.91
C HIS A 141 1.18 -5.85 11.20
N TYR A 142 2.29 -6.07 10.51
CA TYR A 142 2.93 -5.01 9.75
C TYR A 142 2.35 -4.91 8.31
N PRO A 143 1.83 -3.75 7.89
CA PRO A 143 1.21 -3.55 6.58
C PRO A 143 2.26 -3.13 5.54
N GLY A 144 3.10 -4.06 5.11
CA GLY A 144 4.09 -3.86 4.05
C GLY A 144 3.48 -3.65 2.66
N LEU A 145 4.34 -3.29 1.71
CA LEU A 145 3.93 -2.90 0.36
C LEU A 145 4.45 -3.88 -0.71
N HIS A 146 3.65 -4.17 -1.73
CA HIS A 146 3.99 -5.10 -2.80
C HIS A 146 3.72 -4.55 -4.21
N SER A 147 3.95 -3.25 -4.42
CA SER A 147 3.61 -2.48 -5.63
C SER A 147 2.10 -2.25 -5.83
N MET A 148 1.74 -1.61 -6.95
CA MET A 148 0.34 -1.45 -7.35
C MET A 148 -0.11 -2.60 -8.23
N THR A 149 0.69 -2.94 -9.24
CA THR A 149 0.24 -3.75 -10.38
C THR A 149 0.77 -5.17 -10.40
N HIS A 150 1.87 -5.44 -9.69
CA HIS A 150 2.64 -6.66 -9.84
C HIS A 150 3.08 -6.93 -11.30
N ASP A 151 3.10 -5.93 -12.19
CA ASP A 151 3.47 -6.12 -13.60
C ASP A 151 4.98 -6.07 -13.80
N TYR A 152 5.58 -7.20 -14.17
CA TYR A 152 7.03 -7.31 -14.35
C TYR A 152 7.60 -6.27 -15.34
N SER A 153 6.90 -6.02 -16.45
CA SER A 153 7.39 -5.11 -17.48
C SER A 153 7.38 -3.66 -17.00
N LYS A 154 6.35 -3.27 -16.28
CA LYS A 154 6.21 -1.92 -15.71
C LYS A 154 7.20 -1.68 -14.59
N LEU A 155 7.42 -2.67 -13.73
CA LEU A 155 8.31 -2.59 -12.58
C LEU A 155 9.80 -2.62 -12.94
N TYR A 156 10.20 -3.46 -13.91
CA TYR A 156 11.63 -3.74 -14.12
C TYR A 156 12.17 -3.42 -15.51
N LYS A 157 11.30 -3.24 -16.51
CA LYS A 157 11.73 -2.96 -17.90
C LYS A 157 11.42 -1.53 -18.35
N SER A 158 10.29 -1.00 -17.92
CA SER A 158 9.78 0.30 -18.35
C SER A 158 10.16 1.34 -17.33
N GLY A 159 10.77 2.46 -17.74
CA GLY A 159 11.03 3.60 -16.84
C GLY A 159 12.08 3.39 -15.75
N GLY A 160 12.67 2.18 -15.63
CA GLY A 160 13.69 1.87 -14.63
C GLY A 160 13.17 1.92 -13.20
N SER A 161 14.05 2.29 -12.26
CA SER A 161 13.73 2.40 -10.82
C SER A 161 12.60 3.37 -10.51
N LYS A 162 12.41 4.39 -11.35
CA LYS A 162 11.37 5.41 -11.17
C LYS A 162 9.96 4.79 -11.13
N ASN A 163 9.60 3.97 -12.12
CA ASN A 163 8.26 3.38 -12.18
C ASN A 163 7.98 2.47 -10.98
N PHE A 164 8.98 1.69 -10.58
CA PHE A 164 8.92 0.87 -9.38
C PHE A 164 8.63 1.72 -8.15
N ILE A 165 9.44 2.75 -7.91
CA ILE A 165 9.29 3.65 -6.75
C ILE A 165 7.91 4.34 -6.75
N GLU A 166 7.43 4.80 -7.91
CA GLU A 166 6.11 5.42 -8.04
C GLU A 166 4.98 4.44 -7.63
N GLU A 167 5.05 3.17 -8.04
CA GLU A 167 4.05 2.18 -7.58
C GLU A 167 4.09 1.94 -6.07
N PHE A 168 5.28 1.89 -5.47
CA PHE A 168 5.38 1.73 -4.02
C PHE A 168 4.92 2.97 -3.25
N GLN A 169 5.17 4.18 -3.76
CA GLN A 169 4.68 5.42 -3.15
C GLN A 169 3.15 5.55 -3.26
N GLU A 170 2.56 5.11 -4.37
CA GLU A 170 1.11 5.07 -4.53
C GLU A 170 0.48 4.07 -3.55
N ALA A 171 1.00 2.84 -3.46
CA ALA A 171 0.54 1.84 -2.50
C ALA A 171 0.71 2.32 -1.05
N GLN A 172 1.84 2.96 -0.73
CA GLN A 172 2.11 3.56 0.59
C GLN A 172 1.06 4.60 0.96
N SER A 173 0.67 5.45 0.01
CA SER A 173 -0.33 6.49 0.24
C SER A 173 -1.69 5.88 0.56
N ILE A 174 -2.10 4.84 -0.18
CA ILE A 174 -3.34 4.10 0.08
C ILE A 174 -3.35 3.49 1.49
N VAL A 175 -2.27 2.79 1.88
CA VAL A 175 -2.18 2.20 3.22
C VAL A 175 -2.20 3.28 4.31
N ASN A 176 -1.52 4.40 4.10
CA ASN A 176 -1.51 5.53 5.03
C ASN A 176 -2.91 6.16 5.17
N ASP A 177 -3.65 6.31 4.09
CA ASP A 177 -5.01 6.87 4.12
C ASP A 177 -5.98 5.96 4.90
N ILE A 178 -5.78 4.64 4.85
CA ILE A 178 -6.61 3.66 5.56
C ILE A 178 -6.24 3.57 7.05
N THR A 179 -4.94 3.54 7.36
CA THR A 179 -4.43 3.16 8.70
C THR A 179 -3.90 4.34 9.52
N GLY A 180 -3.61 5.47 8.88
CA GLY A 180 -2.81 6.56 9.48
C GLY A 180 -1.33 6.24 9.66
N TYR A 181 -0.88 5.07 9.19
CA TYR A 181 0.50 4.61 9.27
C TYR A 181 1.15 4.57 7.90
N LYS A 182 2.37 5.10 7.80
CA LYS A 182 3.14 5.18 6.55
C LYS A 182 4.23 4.09 6.53
N PRO A 183 3.96 2.87 6.00
CA PRO A 183 4.95 1.79 5.99
C PRO A 183 6.10 2.09 5.04
N THR A 184 7.32 1.69 5.41
CA THR A 184 8.54 1.89 4.59
C THR A 184 9.14 0.59 4.07
N LEU A 185 8.66 -0.57 4.53
CA LEU A 185 9.16 -1.87 4.10
C LEU A 185 8.38 -2.34 2.87
N ILE A 186 9.13 -2.72 1.84
CA ILE A 186 8.62 -3.22 0.59
C ILE A 186 9.11 -4.65 0.35
N ARG A 187 8.35 -5.40 -0.45
CA ARG A 187 8.82 -6.61 -1.11
C ARG A 187 8.66 -6.42 -2.59
N ALA A 188 9.73 -6.67 -3.33
CA ALA A 188 9.71 -6.63 -4.77
C ALA A 188 8.92 -7.83 -5.32
N PRO A 189 7.90 -7.62 -6.18
CA PRO A 189 7.29 -8.69 -6.96
C PRO A 189 8.35 -9.55 -7.65
N TYR A 190 8.21 -10.89 -7.57
CA TYR A 190 9.17 -11.85 -8.12
C TYR A 190 10.57 -11.85 -7.45
N GLY A 191 10.71 -11.20 -6.29
CA GLY A 191 11.98 -11.02 -5.58
C GLY A 191 12.79 -9.85 -6.15
N SER A 192 13.95 -9.55 -5.53
CA SER A 192 14.82 -8.47 -5.98
C SER A 192 15.84 -8.89 -7.05
N ALA A 193 16.20 -10.17 -7.11
CA ALA A 193 17.26 -10.67 -7.98
C ALA A 193 16.70 -11.57 -9.11
N PRO A 194 17.23 -11.46 -10.35
CA PRO A 194 18.33 -10.58 -10.78
C PRO A 194 17.91 -9.15 -11.19
N GLN A 195 16.62 -8.83 -11.21
CA GLN A 195 16.04 -7.61 -11.81
C GLN A 195 16.47 -6.27 -11.21
N ILE A 196 16.79 -6.19 -9.91
CA ILE A 196 17.14 -4.94 -9.24
C ILE A 196 18.67 -4.82 -9.13
N GLY A 197 19.25 -4.03 -10.03
CA GLY A 197 20.68 -3.71 -10.08
C GLY A 197 21.15 -2.72 -9.01
N GLU A 198 22.46 -2.44 -8.95
CA GLU A 198 23.10 -1.58 -7.94
C GLU A 198 22.50 -0.18 -7.87
N GLU A 199 22.40 0.51 -9.02
CA GLU A 199 21.82 1.87 -9.07
C GLU A 199 20.34 1.85 -8.64
N PHE A 200 19.59 0.84 -9.08
CA PHE A 200 18.18 0.67 -8.71
C PHE A 200 18.03 0.53 -7.19
N ARG A 201 18.86 -0.28 -6.52
CA ARG A 201 18.85 -0.39 -5.05
C ARG A 201 19.17 0.95 -4.38
N GLY A 202 20.11 1.71 -4.93
CA GLY A 202 20.40 3.07 -4.48
C GLY A 202 19.18 3.99 -4.56
N ASP A 203 18.43 3.94 -5.66
CA ASP A 203 17.22 4.74 -5.84
C ASP A 203 16.10 4.36 -4.85
N ILE A 204 15.91 3.06 -4.58
CA ILE A 204 14.95 2.58 -3.58
C ILE A 204 15.31 3.11 -2.19
N ALA A 205 16.58 3.03 -1.81
CA ALA A 205 17.06 3.54 -0.53
C ALA A 205 16.90 5.08 -0.44
N ASN A 206 17.23 5.81 -1.51
CA ASN A 206 17.07 7.27 -1.59
C ASN A 206 15.60 7.71 -1.49
N ALA A 207 14.67 6.86 -1.94
CA ALA A 207 13.23 7.07 -1.78
C ALA A 207 12.72 6.80 -0.35
N GLY A 208 13.58 6.32 0.55
CA GLY A 208 13.26 6.06 1.96
C GLY A 208 12.63 4.70 2.22
N PHE A 209 12.72 3.77 1.27
CA PHE A 209 12.22 2.41 1.43
C PHE A 209 13.29 1.46 1.97
N LYS A 210 12.83 0.49 2.75
CA LYS A 210 13.53 -0.73 3.12
C LYS A 210 12.97 -1.89 2.32
N MET A 211 13.75 -2.93 2.08
CA MET A 211 13.34 -4.07 1.26
C MET A 211 13.68 -5.40 1.92
N TRP A 212 12.67 -6.25 2.02
CA TRP A 212 12.83 -7.67 2.32
C TRP A 212 12.51 -8.52 1.09
N ASP A 213 13.37 -9.50 0.83
CA ASP A 213 13.06 -10.71 0.08
C ASP A 213 12.55 -11.76 1.08
N TRP A 214 13.13 -12.96 1.08
CA TRP A 214 12.83 -14.05 2.01
C TRP A 214 14.03 -14.99 2.11
N THR A 215 14.04 -15.82 3.15
CA THR A 215 15.03 -16.89 3.32
C THR A 215 14.43 -18.27 3.02
N ILE A 216 13.11 -18.42 3.19
CA ILE A 216 12.36 -19.65 2.91
C ILE A 216 11.25 -19.34 1.90
N ASP A 217 11.25 -20.05 0.76
CA ASP A 217 10.11 -20.07 -0.16
C ASP A 217 9.21 -21.26 0.16
N SER A 218 7.97 -21.01 0.58
CA SER A 218 7.01 -22.07 0.87
C SER A 218 6.50 -22.80 -0.38
N TYR A 219 6.69 -22.19 -1.56
CA TYR A 219 6.13 -22.63 -2.84
C TYR A 219 4.62 -22.88 -2.82
N ASP A 220 3.88 -22.23 -1.92
CA ASP A 220 2.43 -22.37 -1.80
C ASP A 220 1.67 -22.13 -3.11
N TRP A 221 2.16 -21.23 -3.95
CA TRP A 221 1.65 -20.99 -5.29
C TRP A 221 1.73 -22.20 -6.24
N LYS A 222 2.62 -23.17 -5.99
CA LYS A 222 2.78 -24.40 -6.78
C LYS A 222 1.84 -25.54 -6.36
N TYR A 223 1.18 -25.44 -5.21
CA TYR A 223 0.49 -26.57 -4.59
C TYR A 223 -1.02 -26.39 -4.39
N PRO A 224 -1.80 -25.95 -5.40
CA PRO A 224 -3.26 -25.96 -5.29
C PRO A 224 -3.75 -27.41 -5.07
N GLY A 225 -4.57 -27.60 -4.04
CA GLY A 225 -5.08 -28.92 -3.66
C GLY A 225 -4.07 -29.85 -2.98
N ASN A 226 -2.85 -29.40 -2.69
CA ASN A 226 -1.85 -30.17 -1.93
C ASN A 226 -1.17 -29.33 -0.82
N PRO A 227 -1.94 -28.81 0.16
CA PRO A 227 -1.42 -27.97 1.24
C PRO A 227 -0.25 -28.59 2.01
N SER A 228 -0.24 -29.92 2.20
CA SER A 228 0.84 -30.60 2.94
C SER A 228 2.24 -30.43 2.32
N ALA A 229 2.33 -30.20 1.00
CA ALA A 229 3.61 -29.94 0.35
C ALA A 229 4.24 -28.61 0.82
N ILE A 230 3.41 -27.62 1.19
CA ILE A 230 3.85 -26.33 1.74
C ILE A 230 4.58 -26.54 3.06
N LEU A 231 3.99 -27.34 3.96
CA LEU A 231 4.62 -27.69 5.23
C LEU A 231 5.97 -28.38 5.01
N SER A 232 6.05 -29.33 4.08
CA SER A 232 7.30 -30.00 3.75
C SER A 232 8.39 -29.04 3.24
N GLN A 233 8.02 -27.99 2.51
CA GLN A 233 8.98 -26.97 2.07
C GLN A 233 9.49 -26.12 3.23
N VAL A 234 8.62 -25.72 4.14
CA VAL A 234 9.04 -24.99 5.35
C VAL A 234 9.94 -25.86 6.21
N GLN A 235 9.58 -27.13 6.43
CA GLN A 235 10.36 -28.09 7.22
C GLN A 235 11.76 -28.34 6.67
N SER A 236 11.93 -28.35 5.34
CA SER A 236 13.23 -28.64 4.72
C SER A 236 14.19 -27.45 4.71
N GLN A 237 13.67 -26.23 4.90
CA GLN A 237 14.43 -24.98 4.79
C GLN A 237 14.61 -24.24 6.14
N LEU A 238 13.85 -24.58 7.18
CA LEU A 238 13.94 -23.94 8.50
C LEU A 238 15.21 -24.36 9.25
N THR A 239 16.32 -23.66 9.02
CA THR A 239 17.64 -24.05 9.56
C THR A 239 18.35 -22.95 10.35
N GLU A 240 18.07 -21.67 10.08
CA GLU A 240 18.76 -20.54 10.70
C GLU A 240 18.00 -19.99 11.92
N ASP A 241 18.68 -19.23 12.79
CA ASP A 241 18.04 -18.64 13.97
C ASP A 241 17.03 -17.53 13.61
N THR A 242 17.11 -16.96 12.42
CA THR A 242 16.21 -15.91 11.94
C THR A 242 15.81 -16.20 10.51
N GLU A 243 14.51 -16.39 10.30
CA GLU A 243 13.97 -16.82 9.00
C GLU A 243 12.79 -15.92 8.61
N VAL A 244 12.74 -15.55 7.33
CA VAL A 244 11.65 -14.80 6.71
C VAL A 244 10.97 -15.73 5.70
N VAL A 245 9.74 -16.15 5.99
CA VAL A 245 9.01 -17.16 5.21
C VAL A 245 8.08 -16.47 4.23
N LEU A 246 8.28 -16.70 2.93
CA LEU A 246 7.38 -16.25 1.87
C LEU A 246 6.16 -17.18 1.77
N MET A 247 4.98 -16.60 1.95
CA MET A 247 3.67 -17.19 1.69
C MET A 247 2.79 -16.17 0.96
N HIS A 248 1.60 -16.57 0.54
CA HIS A 248 0.63 -15.73 -0.17
C HIS A 248 -0.77 -15.95 0.42
N ASP A 249 -1.64 -14.95 0.28
CA ASP A 249 -3.04 -15.03 0.70
C ASP A 249 -3.83 -16.00 -0.21
N ARG A 250 -3.69 -17.31 0.00
CA ARG A 250 -4.27 -18.37 -0.84
C ARG A 250 -5.02 -19.40 -0.01
N GLU A 251 -5.98 -20.07 -0.64
CA GLU A 251 -6.77 -21.13 -0.02
C GLU A 251 -5.90 -22.22 0.61
N GLN A 252 -4.96 -22.79 -0.14
CA GLN A 252 -4.07 -23.85 0.36
C GLN A 252 -3.13 -23.36 1.47
N THR A 253 -2.80 -22.08 1.48
CA THR A 253 -1.99 -21.46 2.54
C THR A 253 -2.81 -21.37 3.82
N ALA A 254 -4.06 -20.90 3.74
CA ALA A 254 -4.97 -20.86 4.89
C ALA A 254 -5.25 -22.26 5.46
N GLN A 255 -5.44 -23.26 4.59
CA GLN A 255 -5.67 -24.66 4.99
C GLN A 255 -4.52 -25.31 5.78
N ILE A 256 -3.28 -24.84 5.60
CA ILE A 256 -2.08 -25.43 6.23
C ILE A 256 -1.41 -24.54 7.28
N LEU A 257 -1.83 -23.28 7.39
CA LEU A 257 -1.12 -22.30 8.22
C LEU A 257 -1.01 -22.75 9.69
N GLN A 258 -2.07 -23.36 10.25
CA GLN A 258 -2.02 -23.86 11.63
C GLN A 258 -0.91 -24.90 11.83
N GLN A 259 -0.77 -25.86 10.90
CA GLN A 259 0.24 -26.90 10.97
C GLN A 259 1.65 -26.34 10.78
N VAL A 260 1.80 -25.30 9.95
CA VAL A 260 3.06 -24.55 9.79
C VAL A 260 3.44 -23.87 11.10
N ILE A 261 2.49 -23.17 11.74
CA ILE A 261 2.71 -22.52 13.04
C ILE A 261 3.10 -23.53 14.12
N ASP A 262 2.37 -24.64 14.21
CA ASP A 262 2.63 -25.69 15.21
C ASP A 262 4.03 -26.30 15.01
N TYR A 263 4.43 -26.55 13.76
CA TYR A 263 5.76 -27.05 13.46
C TYR A 263 6.85 -26.05 13.84
N ILE A 264 6.77 -24.79 13.39
CA ILE A 264 7.78 -23.76 13.69
C ILE A 264 7.93 -23.58 15.21
N ARG A 265 6.81 -23.55 15.94
CA ARG A 265 6.80 -23.48 17.41
C ARG A 265 7.46 -24.71 18.04
N SER A 266 7.21 -25.91 17.51
CA SER A 266 7.86 -27.15 17.97
C SER A 266 9.39 -27.13 17.81
N GLN A 267 9.91 -26.34 16.88
CA GLN A 267 11.36 -26.14 16.66
C GLN A 267 11.97 -25.05 17.58
N GLY A 268 11.16 -24.45 18.46
CA GLY A 268 11.60 -23.46 19.45
C GLY A 268 11.69 -22.03 18.93
N TYR A 269 11.02 -21.72 17.81
CA TYR A 269 10.97 -20.37 17.27
C TYR A 269 9.81 -19.57 17.87
N GLU A 270 10.05 -18.27 18.05
CA GLU A 270 9.04 -17.25 18.29
C GLU A 270 8.58 -16.65 16.96
N PHE A 271 7.43 -15.98 16.96
CA PHE A 271 6.89 -15.29 15.78
C PHE A 271 6.87 -13.80 16.01
N GLU A 272 7.39 -13.03 15.06
CA GLU A 272 7.35 -11.57 15.09
C GLU A 272 6.85 -11.00 13.75
N ALA A 273 6.21 -9.84 13.83
CA ALA A 273 6.04 -8.97 12.68
C ALA A 273 7.29 -8.11 12.51
N TYR A 274 7.53 -7.61 11.30
CA TYR A 274 8.57 -6.60 11.10
C TYR A 274 8.29 -5.34 11.93
N HIS A 275 9.34 -4.81 12.55
CA HIS A 275 9.33 -3.52 13.23
C HIS A 275 10.43 -2.60 12.65
N PRO A 276 10.11 -1.35 12.23
CA PRO A 276 11.09 -0.45 11.62
C PRO A 276 12.34 -0.19 12.46
N ASP A 277 12.20 -0.10 13.78
CA ASP A 277 13.31 0.15 14.70
C ASP A 277 14.23 -1.06 14.91
N GLN A 278 13.85 -2.22 14.36
CA GLN A 278 14.58 -3.48 14.43
C GLN A 278 14.90 -4.03 13.04
N HIS A 279 14.91 -3.18 12.01
CA HIS A 279 15.23 -3.57 10.64
C HIS A 279 16.57 -4.29 10.56
N PHE A 280 16.59 -5.42 9.84
CA PHE A 280 17.80 -6.16 9.49
C PHE A 280 17.80 -6.48 7.99
N ILE A 281 18.98 -6.78 7.47
CA ILE A 281 19.19 -7.02 6.04
C ILE A 281 18.64 -8.39 5.67
N CYS A 282 17.56 -8.42 4.89
CA CYS A 282 17.02 -9.64 4.29
C CYS A 282 16.76 -9.39 2.81
N ASN A 283 17.80 -9.20 2.00
CA ASN A 283 17.65 -9.10 0.55
C ASN A 283 18.73 -9.92 -0.16
N PHE A 284 18.43 -10.44 -1.35
CA PHE A 284 19.28 -11.37 -2.12
C PHE A 284 20.63 -10.77 -2.58
N ARG A 285 20.85 -9.47 -2.35
CA ARG A 285 22.10 -8.77 -2.66
C ARG A 285 22.88 -8.35 -1.42
N HIS A 286 22.37 -8.64 -0.22
CA HIS A 286 22.95 -8.23 1.06
C HIS A 286 23.27 -6.73 1.11
N ASP A 287 22.42 -5.91 0.49
CA ASP A 287 22.61 -4.48 0.41
C ASP A 287 22.14 -3.82 1.71
N GLU A 288 23.08 -3.26 2.47
CA GLU A 288 22.83 -2.68 3.80
C GLU A 288 22.00 -1.38 3.75
N ARG A 289 21.87 -0.77 2.57
CA ARG A 289 21.05 0.42 2.39
C ARG A 289 19.56 0.10 2.47
N LEU A 290 19.18 -1.13 2.08
CA LEU A 290 17.82 -1.63 1.99
C LEU A 290 17.37 -2.38 3.25
#